data_AF-A0A932XFZ7-F1
#
_entry.id   AF-A0A932XFZ7-F1
#
_cell.length_a   1.000
_cell.length_b   1.000
_cell.length_c   1.000
_cell.angle_alpha   90.00
_cell.angle_beta   90.00
_cell.angle_gamma   90.00
#
_symmetry.space_group_name_H-M   'P 1'
#
loop_
_entity.id
_entity.type
_entity.pdbx_description
1 polymer ?
#
loop_
_entity_poly.entity_id
_entity_poly.type
_entity_poly.pdbx_seq_one_letter_code
_entity_poly.pdbx_strand_id
1 'polypeptide(L)'
;MGRYYWDKKDTVEDCKVLDVGRLSRDRWLIPGNSGTTRWKRGEVDSGSIGWIAERQALRLIYTVSGWGREKHDVDYRVTIVSEPMRFGGERRWFVCPGVRNGRACHRRVAKIYLPPSGTYFLCRHCHDLSYESRQRHIPPYWRLMDRLWQLERTLEQEPVGRSKWQKAALETDAVLAQMNMCDPLEKLRARAARLEEQRSRPKRGPGRPSKRCQREWAKLLRDKEKAAQAAEPKRPRGRPKLKRAYTRRQPLVLTERRSDRDAYCVRCRDRRELTRPRQVILRNGRTAIRGRCSTCGTRVARITGKCAD
;
A
#
# COMPACT_ATOMS: atom_id res chain seq x y z
N MET A 1 7.78 -0.21 12.86
CA MET A 1 6.78 0.87 12.98
C MET A 1 5.51 0.25 13.55
N GLY A 2 5.19 0.56 14.80
CA GLY A 2 3.93 0.11 15.39
C GLY A 2 2.77 0.79 14.66
N ARG A 3 1.71 0.02 14.37
CA ARG A 3 0.46 0.60 13.86
C ARG A 3 -0.11 1.48 14.98
N TYR A 4 -0.10 2.79 14.77
CA TYR A 4 -0.83 3.72 15.63
C TYR A 4 -2.33 3.50 15.38
N TYR A 5 -3.02 2.99 16.39
CA TYR A 5 -4.46 2.83 16.38
C TYR A 5 -5.07 4.13 16.93
N TRP A 6 -5.85 4.83 16.11
CA TRP A 6 -6.44 6.13 16.44
C TRP A 6 -7.54 6.03 17.52
N ASP A 7 -8.01 4.82 17.84
CA ASP A 7 -9.05 4.54 18.85
C ASP A 7 -8.52 4.02 20.20
N LYS A 8 -7.24 4.26 20.53
CA LYS A 8 -6.69 3.78 21.81
C LYS A 8 -7.32 4.56 22.97
N LYS A 9 -8.11 3.87 23.81
CA LYS A 9 -8.68 4.44 25.03
C LYS A 9 -7.62 4.56 26.12
N ASP A 10 -7.74 5.56 26.99
CA ASP A 10 -6.94 5.62 28.21
C ASP A 10 -7.16 4.34 29.05
N THR A 11 -6.06 3.82 29.61
CA THR A 11 -6.10 2.61 30.43
C THR A 11 -6.17 2.95 31.90
N VAL A 12 -6.81 2.08 32.69
CA VAL A 12 -6.86 2.20 34.16
C VAL A 12 -5.44 2.23 34.76
N GLU A 13 -4.53 1.47 34.17
CA GLU A 13 -3.13 1.33 34.59
C GLU A 13 -2.32 2.61 34.37
N ASP A 14 -2.70 3.44 33.40
CA ASP A 14 -2.08 4.73 33.14
C ASP A 14 -2.65 5.88 34.00
N CYS A 15 -3.71 5.62 34.77
CA CYS A 15 -4.39 6.63 35.58
C CYS A 15 -3.78 6.81 36.97
N LYS A 16 -3.90 8.02 37.51
CA LYS A 16 -3.76 8.27 38.95
C LYS A 16 -5.03 7.77 39.65
N VAL A 17 -4.88 7.04 40.75
CA VAL A 17 -6.00 6.32 41.40
C VAL A 17 -6.11 6.66 42.88
N LEU A 18 -7.31 7.05 43.29
CA LEU A 18 -7.70 7.10 44.71
C LEU A 18 -8.60 5.92 45.04
N ASP A 19 -8.31 5.26 46.16
CA ASP A 19 -9.02 4.08 46.65
C ASP A 19 -9.59 4.38 48.05
N VAL A 20 -10.92 4.41 48.15
CA VAL A 20 -11.63 4.69 49.41
C VAL A 20 -11.35 3.63 50.46
N GLY A 21 -11.14 2.37 50.05
CA GLY A 21 -10.85 1.26 50.94
C GLY A 21 -9.48 1.41 51.58
N ARG A 22 -8.48 1.88 50.83
CA ARG A 22 -7.15 2.21 51.38
C ARG A 22 -7.25 3.36 52.39
N LEU A 23 -7.89 4.47 52.00
CA LEU A 23 -8.07 5.62 52.89
C LEU A 23 -8.84 5.26 54.17
N SER A 24 -9.84 4.38 54.06
CA SER A 24 -10.62 3.91 55.21
C SER A 24 -9.79 3.00 56.13
N ARG A 25 -9.05 2.04 55.55
CA ARG A 25 -8.21 1.10 56.32
C ARG A 25 -7.11 1.83 57.09
N ASP A 26 -6.50 2.81 56.46
CA ASP A 26 -5.41 3.60 57.04
C ASP A 26 -5.92 4.71 57.99
N ARG A 27 -7.24 4.75 58.28
CA ARG A 27 -7.92 5.73 59.16
C ARG A 27 -7.77 7.19 58.73
N TRP A 28 -7.61 7.44 57.44
CA TRP A 28 -7.50 8.79 56.88
C TRP A 28 -8.85 9.51 56.73
N LEU A 29 -9.95 8.77 56.64
CA LEU A 29 -11.30 9.32 56.44
C LEU A 29 -11.99 9.76 57.74
N ILE A 30 -11.23 10.31 58.69
CA ILE A 30 -11.74 10.95 59.90
C ILE A 30 -11.90 12.44 59.59
N PRO A 31 -13.06 13.07 59.87
CA PRO A 31 -13.27 14.48 59.54
C PRO A 31 -12.20 15.38 60.14
N GLY A 32 -11.64 16.27 59.33
CA GLY A 32 -10.54 17.17 59.72
C GLY A 32 -9.15 16.65 59.33
N ASN A 33 -9.00 15.34 59.05
CA ASN A 33 -7.74 14.82 58.52
C ASN A 33 -7.49 15.36 57.11
N SER A 34 -6.24 15.66 56.80
CA SER A 34 -5.80 16.02 55.46
C SER A 34 -4.53 15.28 55.11
N GLY A 35 -4.29 15.08 53.82
CA GLY A 35 -3.10 14.39 53.37
C GLY A 35 -2.83 14.61 51.89
N THR A 36 -1.76 13.97 51.42
CA THR A 36 -1.38 13.99 50.02
C THR A 36 -1.19 12.57 49.52
N THR A 37 -1.82 12.23 48.40
CA THR A 37 -1.52 10.98 47.69
C THR A 37 -0.56 11.28 46.55
N ARG A 38 0.52 10.49 46.46
CA ARG A 38 1.55 10.62 45.42
C ARG A 38 1.60 9.35 44.58
N TRP A 39 1.91 9.50 43.29
CA TRP A 39 2.10 8.39 42.36
C TRP A 39 3.45 8.49 41.68
N LYS A 40 4.06 7.33 41.45
CA LYS A 40 5.33 7.17 40.72
C LYS A 40 5.07 6.41 39.43
N ARG A 41 5.76 6.79 38.35
CA ARG A 41 5.82 6.03 37.10
C ARG A 41 7.28 5.63 36.88
N GLY A 42 7.61 4.38 37.18
CA GLY A 42 9.00 3.95 37.32
C GLY A 42 9.65 4.64 38.51
N GLU A 43 10.82 5.25 38.29
CA GLU A 43 11.55 6.00 39.33
C GLU A 43 11.12 7.47 39.45
N VAL A 44 10.27 7.97 38.55
CA VAL A 44 9.88 9.39 38.48
C VAL A 44 8.53 9.62 39.15
N ASP A 45 8.44 10.66 39.98
CA ASP A 45 7.17 11.13 40.54
C ASP A 45 6.25 11.66 39.43
N SER A 46 5.09 11.01 39.25
CA SER A 46 4.10 11.34 38.21
C SER A 46 3.12 12.44 38.65
N GLY A 47 3.05 12.69 39.97
CA GLY A 47 2.34 13.82 40.55
C GLY A 47 1.73 13.50 41.91
N SER A 48 1.12 14.52 42.50
CA SER A 48 0.49 14.46 43.80
C SER A 48 -0.90 15.10 43.79
N ILE A 49 -1.73 14.73 44.75
CA ILE A 49 -3.02 15.37 45.03
C ILE A 49 -3.13 15.64 46.52
N GLY A 50 -3.61 16.83 46.89
CA GLY A 50 -4.06 17.12 48.24
C GLY A 50 -5.51 16.68 48.43
N TRP A 51 -5.82 16.18 49.62
CA TRP A 51 -7.19 15.88 50.01
C TRP A 51 -7.44 16.22 51.48
N ILE A 52 -8.69 16.55 51.79
CA ILE A 52 -9.19 16.81 53.14
C ILE A 52 -10.43 15.94 53.35
N ALA A 53 -10.41 15.13 54.41
CA ALA A 53 -11.53 14.31 54.80
C ALA A 53 -12.57 15.16 55.54
N GLU A 54 -13.79 15.17 55.01
CA GLU A 54 -14.96 15.76 55.62
C GLU A 54 -15.91 14.65 56.11
N ARG A 55 -17.02 15.00 56.77
CA ARG A 55 -17.95 14.01 57.37
C ARG A 55 -18.54 13.02 56.36
N GLN A 56 -18.91 13.50 55.17
CA GLN A 56 -19.54 12.69 54.12
C GLN A 56 -18.90 12.91 52.75
N ALA A 57 -17.70 13.47 52.71
CA ALA A 57 -17.02 13.77 51.46
C ALA A 57 -15.50 13.77 51.64
N LEU A 58 -14.80 13.63 50.52
CA LEU A 58 -13.38 13.91 50.40
C LEU A 58 -13.25 15.14 49.50
N ARG A 59 -12.79 16.26 50.06
CA ARG A 59 -12.45 17.44 49.28
C ARG A 59 -11.09 17.20 48.63
N LEU A 60 -11.03 17.32 47.31
CA LEU A 60 -9.84 17.12 46.51
C LEU A 60 -9.36 18.49 46.03
N ILE A 61 -8.08 18.80 46.32
CA ILE A 61 -7.46 20.08 45.98
C ILE A 61 -6.12 19.79 45.30
N TYR A 62 -6.02 20.13 44.01
CA TYR A 62 -4.82 19.87 43.22
C TYR A 62 -4.79 20.70 41.94
N THR A 63 -3.59 20.78 41.35
CA THR A 63 -3.37 21.39 40.05
C THR A 63 -3.11 20.31 39.01
N VAL A 64 -3.76 20.40 37.85
CA VAL A 64 -3.49 19.55 36.68
C VAL A 64 -2.67 20.33 35.66
N SER A 65 -1.55 19.77 35.23
CA SER A 65 -0.75 20.25 34.11
C SER A 65 -0.66 19.16 33.04
N GLY A 66 -1.31 19.36 31.90
CA GLY A 66 -1.19 18.48 30.73
C GLY A 66 -0.08 18.95 29.79
N TRP A 67 0.39 18.07 28.89
CA TRP A 67 1.33 18.46 27.83
C TRP A 67 0.72 19.56 26.95
N GLY A 68 1.32 20.76 26.99
CA GLY A 68 0.86 21.93 26.23
C GLY A 68 -0.47 22.53 26.71
N ARG A 69 -0.98 22.13 27.88
CA ARG A 69 -2.18 22.73 28.48
C ARG A 69 -1.81 23.72 29.58
N GLU A 70 -2.64 24.73 29.75
CA GLU A 70 -2.56 25.65 30.87
C GLU A 70 -2.78 24.90 32.20
N LYS A 71 -2.19 25.43 33.27
CA LYS A 71 -2.39 24.85 34.61
C LYS A 71 -3.82 25.13 35.05
N HIS A 72 -4.53 24.10 35.48
CA HIS A 72 -5.87 24.23 36.02
C HIS A 72 -5.88 23.80 37.48
N ASP A 73 -6.25 24.72 38.36
CA ASP A 73 -6.50 24.42 39.76
C ASP A 73 -7.90 23.83 39.91
N VAL A 74 -7.97 22.73 40.64
CA VAL A 74 -9.17 21.91 40.82
C VAL A 74 -9.43 21.78 42.31
N ASP A 75 -10.63 22.20 42.72
CA ASP A 75 -11.14 22.09 44.07
C ASP A 75 -12.61 21.63 44.04
N TYR A 76 -12.87 20.40 44.47
CA TYR A 76 -14.23 19.86 44.52
C TYR A 76 -14.35 18.72 45.53
N ARG A 77 -15.58 18.34 45.82
CA ARG A 77 -15.91 17.29 46.78
C ARG A 77 -16.35 16.02 46.07
N VAL A 78 -15.85 14.88 46.56
CA VAL A 78 -16.34 13.55 46.20
C VAL A 78 -17.09 13.00 47.41
N THR A 79 -18.40 12.81 47.28
CA THR A 79 -19.23 12.25 48.36
C THR A 79 -18.78 10.83 48.71
N ILE A 80 -18.74 10.53 50.00
CA ILE A 80 -18.48 9.20 50.55
C ILE A 80 -19.74 8.71 51.26
N VAL A 81 -20.17 7.50 50.92
CA VAL A 81 -21.27 6.81 51.60
C VAL A 81 -20.74 5.57 52.31
N SER A 82 -21.35 5.23 53.44
CA SER A 82 -21.02 4.05 54.24
C SER A 82 -22.21 3.10 54.28
N GLU A 83 -21.94 1.80 54.15
CA GLU A 83 -22.93 0.75 54.34
C GLU A 83 -22.46 -0.20 55.45
N PRO A 84 -23.32 -0.56 56.42
CA PRO A 84 -22.97 -1.54 57.44
C PRO A 84 -22.78 -2.92 56.81
N MET A 85 -21.81 -3.67 57.30
CA MET A 85 -21.55 -5.03 56.86
C MET A 85 -22.21 -6.05 57.79
N ARG A 86 -22.70 -7.16 57.24
CA ARG A 86 -23.41 -8.22 57.99
C ARG A 86 -22.61 -8.82 59.14
N PHE A 87 -21.27 -8.82 59.05
CA PHE A 87 -20.37 -9.40 60.05
C PHE A 87 -19.59 -8.33 60.82
N GLY A 88 -20.14 -7.11 60.94
CA GLY A 88 -19.50 -5.98 61.59
C GLY A 88 -18.60 -5.17 60.66
N GLY A 89 -18.43 -3.89 61.00
CA GLY A 89 -17.70 -2.91 60.20
C GLY A 89 -18.56 -2.18 59.15
N GLU A 90 -17.94 -1.21 58.48
CA GLU A 90 -18.59 -0.39 57.46
C GLU A 90 -17.79 -0.44 56.15
N ARG A 91 -18.50 -0.63 55.04
CA ARG A 91 -17.91 -0.51 53.71
C ARG A 91 -18.17 0.89 53.17
N ARG A 92 -17.08 1.60 52.89
CA ARG A 92 -17.15 2.95 52.30
C ARG A 92 -17.05 2.92 50.79
N TRP A 93 -17.77 3.82 50.14
CA TRP A 93 -17.81 3.99 48.69
C TRP A 93 -17.72 5.46 48.32
N PHE A 94 -16.97 5.78 47.28
CA PHE A 94 -17.13 7.07 46.60
C PHE A 94 -18.41 7.06 45.78
N VAL A 95 -19.11 8.19 45.76
CA VAL A 95 -20.17 8.46 44.78
C VAL A 95 -19.55 9.30 43.66
N CYS A 96 -19.52 8.74 42.45
CA CYS A 96 -18.89 9.40 41.31
C CYS A 96 -19.60 10.73 40.97
N PRO A 97 -18.89 11.88 40.97
CA PRO A 97 -19.48 13.19 40.67
C PRO A 97 -19.60 13.48 39.17
N GLY A 98 -19.07 12.60 38.33
CA GLY A 98 -19.01 12.80 36.88
C GLY A 98 -20.37 12.75 36.20
N VAL A 99 -20.41 13.28 34.97
CA VAL A 99 -21.56 13.21 34.06
C VAL A 99 -21.21 12.24 32.93
N ARG A 100 -22.17 11.40 32.53
CA ARG A 100 -22.03 10.52 31.36
C ARG A 100 -23.28 10.62 30.51
N ASN A 101 -23.13 10.87 29.21
CA ASN A 101 -24.24 11.02 28.26
C ASN A 101 -25.30 12.04 28.74
N GLY A 102 -24.85 13.19 29.28
CA GLY A 102 -25.72 14.25 29.80
C GLY A 102 -26.42 13.94 31.14
N ARG A 103 -26.15 12.80 31.78
CA ARG A 103 -26.74 12.42 33.08
C ARG A 103 -25.68 12.31 34.17
N ALA A 104 -25.99 12.77 35.38
CA ALA A 104 -25.12 12.61 36.53
C ALA A 104 -24.93 11.11 36.87
N CYS A 105 -23.69 10.71 37.13
CA CYS A 105 -23.33 9.29 37.21
C CYS A 105 -23.76 8.63 38.52
N HIS A 106 -23.49 9.26 39.66
CA HIS A 106 -23.81 8.81 41.03
C HIS A 106 -23.49 7.35 41.38
N ARG A 107 -22.68 6.67 40.57
CA ARG A 107 -22.28 5.28 40.82
C ARG A 107 -21.43 5.21 42.08
N ARG A 108 -21.75 4.25 42.93
CA ARG A 108 -20.94 3.87 44.09
C ARG A 108 -19.74 3.04 43.62
N VAL A 109 -18.54 3.55 43.83
CA VAL A 109 -17.29 2.94 43.35
C VAL A 109 -16.21 3.00 44.43
N ALA A 110 -15.39 1.95 44.50
CA ALA A 110 -14.28 1.91 45.44
C ALA A 110 -13.11 2.80 44.99
N LYS A 111 -12.96 2.97 43.66
CA LYS A 111 -11.85 3.67 43.04
C LYS A 111 -12.35 4.74 42.08
N ILE A 112 -11.70 5.90 42.13
CA ILE A 112 -11.84 6.99 41.17
C ILE A 112 -10.48 7.26 40.52
N TYR A 113 -10.53 7.71 39.28
CA TYR A 113 -9.39 7.74 38.36
C TYR A 113 -9.24 9.13 37.75
N LEU A 114 -8.02 9.61 37.70
CA LEU A 114 -7.62 10.77 36.92
C LEU A 114 -6.73 10.28 35.77
N PRO A 115 -7.26 10.16 34.54
CA PRO A 115 -6.47 9.78 33.38
C PRO A 115 -5.51 10.90 32.96
N PRO A 116 -4.45 10.60 32.19
CA PRO A 116 -3.49 11.61 31.73
C PRO A 116 -4.12 12.76 30.93
N SER A 117 -5.21 12.47 30.21
CA SER A 117 -5.96 13.43 29.40
C SER A 117 -7.04 14.20 30.19
N GLY A 118 -7.36 13.74 31.42
CA GLY A 118 -8.48 14.22 32.22
C GLY A 118 -8.12 15.27 33.26
N THR A 119 -9.15 15.93 33.77
CA THR A 119 -9.03 17.00 34.78
C THR A 119 -9.56 16.58 36.15
N TYR A 120 -10.60 15.75 36.19
CA TYR A 120 -11.31 15.34 37.41
C TYR A 120 -11.12 13.85 37.72
N PHE A 121 -11.14 13.48 39.00
CA PHE A 121 -11.20 12.07 39.43
C PHE A 121 -12.63 11.55 39.32
N LEU A 122 -12.88 10.69 38.34
CA LEU A 122 -14.20 10.10 38.09
C LEU A 122 -14.12 8.58 38.07
N CYS A 123 -15.25 7.89 38.05
CA CYS A 123 -15.26 6.45 37.88
C CYS A 123 -14.78 6.05 36.48
N ARG A 124 -14.29 4.80 36.35
CA ARG A 124 -13.83 4.25 35.07
C ARG A 124 -14.85 4.36 33.93
N HIS A 125 -16.14 4.40 34.26
CA HIS A 125 -17.21 4.46 33.29
C HIS A 125 -17.43 5.87 32.74
N CYS A 126 -17.25 6.91 33.57
CA CYS A 126 -17.35 8.31 33.12
C CYS A 126 -16.19 8.68 32.21
N HIS A 127 -15.00 8.16 32.51
CA HIS A 127 -13.80 8.35 31.69
C HIS A 127 -13.68 7.33 30.54
N ASP A 128 -14.66 6.43 30.37
CA ASP A 128 -14.65 5.35 29.39
C ASP A 128 -13.32 4.55 29.34
N LEU A 129 -12.72 4.31 30.51
CA LEU A 129 -11.43 3.64 30.64
C LEU A 129 -11.57 2.15 30.33
N SER A 130 -10.54 1.63 29.67
CA SER A 130 -10.36 0.18 29.46
C SER A 130 -9.17 -0.33 30.28
N TYR A 131 -8.97 -1.64 30.27
CA TYR A 131 -7.77 -2.27 30.84
C TYR A 131 -6.71 -2.41 29.77
N GLU A 132 -5.45 -2.29 30.15
CA GLU A 132 -4.32 -2.46 29.24
C GLU A 132 -4.35 -3.86 28.59
N SER A 133 -4.68 -4.90 29.37
CA SER A 133 -4.79 -6.29 28.90
C SER A 133 -5.80 -6.47 27.76
N ARG A 134 -6.88 -5.67 27.73
CA ARG A 134 -7.88 -5.70 26.65
C ARG A 134 -7.41 -5.00 25.38
N GLN A 135 -6.45 -4.08 25.50
CA GLN A 135 -5.92 -3.30 24.37
C GLN A 135 -4.58 -3.85 23.87
N ARG A 136 -3.93 -4.75 24.59
CA ARG A 136 -2.74 -5.47 24.13
C ARG A 136 -3.13 -6.42 22.99
N HIS A 137 -2.57 -6.18 21.81
CA HIS A 137 -2.62 -7.15 20.72
C HIS A 137 -1.73 -8.33 21.08
N ILE A 138 -2.30 -9.36 21.69
CA ILE A 138 -1.63 -10.66 21.88
C ILE A 138 -1.59 -11.36 20.51
N PRO A 139 -0.41 -11.58 19.90
CA PRO A 139 -0.30 -12.31 18.65
C PRO A 139 -0.99 -13.69 18.76
N PRO A 140 -1.64 -14.18 17.68
CA PRO A 140 -2.34 -15.47 17.70
C PRO A 140 -1.51 -16.61 18.29
N TYR A 141 -0.21 -16.64 17.96
CA TYR A 141 0.75 -17.61 18.46
C TYR A 141 0.80 -17.73 20.00
N TRP A 142 0.80 -16.61 20.73
CA TRP A 142 0.89 -16.64 22.19
C TRP A 142 -0.40 -17.16 22.85
N ARG A 143 -1.56 -16.91 22.25
CA ARG A 143 -2.83 -17.51 22.73
C ARG A 143 -2.87 -19.02 22.53
N LEU A 144 -2.33 -19.49 21.40
CA LEU A 144 -2.21 -20.91 21.10
C LEU A 144 -1.21 -21.59 22.05
N MET A 145 -0.12 -20.92 22.39
CA MET A 145 0.85 -21.42 23.37
C MET A 145 0.21 -21.61 24.77
N ASP A 146 -0.52 -20.59 25.27
CA ASP A 146 -1.24 -20.70 26.55
C ASP A 146 -2.25 -21.86 26.53
N ARG A 147 -2.93 -22.06 25.39
CA ARG A 147 -3.88 -23.17 25.23
C ARG A 147 -3.18 -24.52 25.23
N LEU A 148 -2.03 -24.63 24.57
CA LEU A 148 -1.23 -25.84 24.53
C LEU A 148 -0.76 -26.26 25.93
N TRP A 149 -0.32 -25.31 26.76
CA TRP A 149 0.02 -25.58 28.17
C TRP A 149 -1.17 -26.09 29.00
N GLN A 150 -2.39 -25.60 28.73
CA GLN A 150 -3.59 -26.12 29.41
C GLN A 150 -3.93 -27.55 28.96
N LEU A 151 -3.75 -27.84 27.67
CA LEU A 151 -3.99 -29.17 27.11
C LEU A 151 -2.96 -30.18 27.60
N GLU A 152 -1.68 -29.79 27.66
CA GLU A 152 -0.60 -30.59 28.25
C GLU A 152 -0.94 -31.02 29.68
N ARG A 153 -1.32 -30.06 30.55
CA ARG A 153 -1.79 -30.37 31.91
C ARG A 153 -2.99 -31.30 31.94
N THR A 154 -3.89 -31.21 30.96
CA THR A 154 -5.05 -32.09 30.88
C THR A 154 -4.65 -33.51 30.47
N LEU A 155 -3.72 -33.63 29.52
CA LEU A 155 -3.18 -34.91 29.06
C LEU A 155 -2.36 -35.63 30.13
N GLU A 156 -1.68 -34.88 31.01
CA GLU A 156 -0.97 -35.43 32.17
C GLU A 156 -1.89 -35.94 33.27
N GLN A 157 -3.00 -35.23 33.53
CA GLN A 157 -3.90 -35.53 34.66
C GLN A 157 -4.97 -36.58 34.34
N GLU A 158 -5.36 -36.71 33.07
CA GLU A 158 -6.40 -37.65 32.66
C GLU A 158 -5.81 -39.00 32.22
N PRO A 159 -6.42 -40.14 32.59
CA PRO A 159 -5.97 -41.43 32.10
C PRO A 159 -6.14 -41.53 30.58
N VAL A 160 -5.13 -42.10 29.92
CA VAL A 160 -5.10 -42.32 28.47
C VAL A 160 -6.34 -43.11 28.03
N GLY A 161 -6.98 -42.66 26.94
CA GLY A 161 -8.15 -43.32 26.35
C GLY A 161 -9.51 -42.87 26.89
N ARG A 162 -9.58 -42.06 27.97
CA ARG A 162 -10.84 -41.42 28.40
C ARG A 162 -11.28 -40.36 27.39
N SER A 163 -12.59 -40.13 27.28
CA SER A 163 -13.17 -39.14 26.35
C SER A 163 -12.56 -37.73 26.51
N LYS A 164 -12.28 -37.31 27.74
CA LYS A 164 -11.66 -36.01 28.01
C LYS A 164 -10.21 -35.95 27.53
N TRP A 165 -9.44 -37.03 27.73
CA TRP A 165 -8.08 -37.17 27.19
C TRP A 165 -8.07 -37.17 25.67
N GLN A 166 -8.95 -37.96 25.03
CA GLN A 166 -9.07 -38.05 23.57
C GLN A 166 -9.42 -36.69 22.94
N LYS A 167 -10.34 -35.95 23.55
CA LYS A 167 -10.67 -34.58 23.12
C LYS A 167 -9.48 -33.63 23.27
N ALA A 168 -8.76 -33.71 24.38
CA ALA A 168 -7.57 -32.88 24.59
C ALA A 168 -6.47 -33.20 23.56
N ALA A 169 -6.25 -34.48 23.24
CA ALA A 169 -5.25 -34.90 22.25
C ALA A 169 -5.58 -34.37 20.84
N LEU A 170 -6.83 -34.53 20.40
CA LEU A 170 -7.28 -33.99 19.10
C LEU A 170 -7.17 -32.46 19.05
N GLU A 171 -7.46 -31.78 20.16
CA GLU A 171 -7.30 -30.33 20.25
C GLU A 171 -5.83 -29.92 20.20
N THR A 172 -4.93 -30.67 20.84
CA THR A 172 -3.47 -30.43 20.78
C THR A 172 -2.96 -30.49 19.35
N ASP A 173 -3.35 -31.51 18.57
CA ASP A 173 -2.96 -31.62 17.15
C ASP A 173 -3.45 -30.42 16.32
N ALA A 174 -4.70 -29.99 16.57
CA ALA A 174 -5.26 -28.82 15.89
C ALA A 174 -4.54 -27.51 16.28
N VAL A 175 -4.19 -27.32 17.56
CA VAL A 175 -3.45 -26.16 18.05
C VAL A 175 -2.04 -26.13 17.46
N LEU A 176 -1.33 -27.26 17.45
CA LEU A 176 0.01 -27.39 16.85
C LEU A 176 -0.01 -27.04 15.34
N ALA A 177 -1.01 -27.53 14.60
CA ALA A 177 -1.18 -27.19 13.19
C ALA A 177 -1.41 -25.67 12.99
N GLN A 178 -2.22 -25.03 13.83
CA GLN A 178 -2.44 -23.58 13.79
C GLN A 178 -1.20 -22.77 14.17
N MET A 179 -0.39 -23.25 15.13
CA MET A 179 0.85 -22.60 15.52
C MET A 179 1.86 -22.57 14.39
N ASN A 180 1.97 -23.66 13.61
CA ASN A 180 2.81 -23.71 12.42
C ASN A 180 2.39 -22.67 11.37
N MET A 181 1.08 -22.48 11.14
CA MET A 181 0.59 -21.47 10.18
C MET A 181 0.80 -20.02 10.65
N CYS A 182 0.91 -19.80 11.96
CA CYS A 182 1.06 -18.47 12.55
C CYS A 182 2.47 -18.22 13.11
N ASP A 183 3.46 -19.02 12.70
CA ASP A 183 4.82 -19.01 13.26
C ASP A 183 5.44 -17.60 13.18
N PRO A 184 5.63 -16.92 14.32
CA PRO A 184 6.27 -15.62 14.37
C PRO A 184 7.71 -15.65 13.87
N LEU A 185 8.39 -16.80 14.01
CA LEU A 185 9.78 -16.97 13.57
C LEU A 185 9.88 -16.92 12.05
N GLU A 186 8.92 -17.49 11.32
CA GLU A 186 8.88 -17.41 9.86
C GLU A 186 8.80 -15.94 9.39
N LYS A 187 7.93 -15.14 10.00
CA LYS A 187 7.82 -13.69 9.71
C LYS A 187 9.10 -12.93 10.05
N LEU A 188 9.75 -13.28 11.15
CA LEU A 188 11.03 -12.68 11.56
C LEU A 188 12.17 -13.08 10.63
N ARG A 189 12.28 -14.35 10.23
CA ARG A 189 13.25 -14.86 9.25
C ARG A 189 13.07 -14.16 7.90
N ALA A 190 11.84 -14.05 7.39
CA ALA A 190 11.54 -13.33 6.15
C ALA A 190 11.86 -11.83 6.25
N ARG A 191 11.75 -11.22 7.44
CA ARG A 191 12.17 -9.84 7.68
C ARG A 191 13.68 -9.70 7.75
N ALA A 192 14.38 -10.63 8.41
CA ALA A 192 15.83 -10.67 8.48
C ALA A 192 16.43 -10.79 7.08
N ALA A 193 15.92 -11.72 6.25
CA ALA A 193 16.32 -11.89 4.86
C ALA A 193 16.15 -10.59 4.04
N ARG A 194 15.02 -9.88 4.19
CA ARG A 194 14.82 -8.57 3.54
C ARG A 194 15.80 -7.50 4.01
N LEU A 195 16.14 -7.49 5.31
CA LEU A 195 17.12 -6.55 5.85
C LEU A 195 18.53 -6.88 5.36
N GLU A 196 18.87 -8.16 5.23
CA GLU A 196 20.12 -8.61 4.61
C GLU A 196 20.21 -8.21 3.14
N GLU A 197 19.14 -8.38 2.37
CA GLU A 197 19.05 -7.90 0.98
C GLU A 197 19.20 -6.38 0.89
N GLN A 198 18.59 -5.63 1.81
CA GLN A 198 18.76 -4.18 1.90
C GLN A 198 20.18 -3.75 2.30
N ARG A 199 20.85 -4.54 3.14
CA ARG A 199 22.25 -4.32 3.53
C ARG A 199 23.22 -4.65 2.41
N SER A 200 22.95 -5.72 1.64
CA SER A 200 23.77 -6.16 0.51
C SER A 200 23.55 -5.29 -0.73
N ARG A 201 22.40 -4.61 -0.83
CA ARG A 201 22.21 -3.55 -1.83
C ARG A 201 23.25 -2.45 -1.63
N PRO A 202 24.04 -2.10 -2.66
CA PRO A 202 24.98 -1.01 -2.55
C PRO A 202 24.22 0.29 -2.24
N LYS A 203 24.50 0.91 -1.09
CA LYS A 203 23.85 2.15 -0.61
C LYS A 203 23.95 3.32 -1.60
N ARG A 204 24.82 3.21 -2.59
CA ARG A 204 24.97 4.10 -3.72
C ARG A 204 25.02 3.21 -4.96
N GLY A 205 23.98 3.22 -5.79
CA GLY A 205 24.24 3.06 -7.22
C GLY A 205 25.29 4.11 -7.62
N PRO A 206 26.11 3.90 -8.66
CA PRO A 206 27.03 4.95 -9.09
C PRO A 206 26.19 6.21 -9.24
N GLY A 207 26.46 7.23 -8.41
CA GLY A 207 25.69 8.47 -8.44
C GLY A 207 25.63 8.94 -9.88
N ARG A 208 24.54 9.62 -10.28
CA ARG A 208 24.35 10.11 -11.65
C ARG A 208 25.71 10.61 -12.17
N PRO A 209 26.32 9.93 -13.17
CA PRO A 209 27.67 10.26 -13.58
C PRO A 209 27.71 11.75 -13.90
N SER A 210 28.76 12.46 -13.45
CA SER A 210 28.87 13.88 -13.73
C SER A 210 28.69 14.12 -15.24
N LYS A 211 28.15 15.28 -15.64
CA LYS A 211 27.98 15.59 -17.08
C LYS A 211 29.28 15.37 -17.88
N ARG A 212 30.44 15.55 -17.23
CA ARG A 212 31.77 15.24 -17.79
C ARG A 212 31.96 13.75 -18.05
N CYS A 213 31.71 12.90 -17.05
CA CYS A 213 31.82 11.44 -17.20
C CYS A 213 30.87 10.90 -18.29
N GLN A 214 29.66 11.45 -18.38
CA GLN A 214 28.70 11.10 -19.46
C GLN A 214 29.22 11.48 -20.85
N ARG A 215 29.88 12.64 -20.98
CA ARG A 215 30.49 13.10 -22.23
C ARG A 215 31.69 12.25 -22.63
N GLU A 216 32.53 11.86 -21.68
CA GLU A 216 33.68 10.98 -21.89
C GLU A 216 33.23 9.58 -22.34
N TRP A 217 32.21 9.01 -21.69
CA TRP A 217 31.60 7.74 -22.10
C TRP A 217 30.99 7.81 -23.51
N ALA A 218 30.23 8.86 -23.81
CA ALA A 218 29.66 9.06 -25.14
C ALA A 218 30.74 9.25 -26.22
N LYS A 219 31.89 9.84 -25.86
CA LYS A 219 33.04 9.95 -26.76
C LYS A 219 33.66 8.58 -27.04
N LEU A 220 33.90 7.78 -26.00
CA LEU A 220 34.43 6.42 -26.14
C LEU A 220 33.52 5.51 -26.97
N LEU A 221 32.19 5.62 -26.80
CA LEU A 221 31.24 4.87 -27.64
C LEU A 221 31.36 5.29 -29.11
N ARG A 222 31.37 6.60 -29.39
CA ARG A 222 31.53 7.12 -30.76
C ARG A 222 32.87 6.71 -31.37
N ASP A 223 33.95 6.71 -30.59
CA ASP A 223 35.27 6.32 -31.06
C ASP A 223 35.33 4.81 -31.35
N LYS A 224 34.66 3.98 -30.52
CA LYS A 224 34.48 2.54 -30.79
C LYS A 224 33.63 2.28 -32.04
N GLU A 225 32.52 2.99 -32.21
CA GLU A 225 31.68 2.90 -33.41
C GLU A 225 32.45 3.32 -34.67
N LYS A 226 33.21 4.41 -34.60
CA LYS A 226 34.08 4.85 -35.69
C LYS A 226 35.19 3.84 -36.00
N ALA A 227 35.81 3.25 -34.98
CA ALA A 227 36.82 2.21 -35.17
C ALA A 227 36.21 0.95 -35.81
N ALA A 228 35.02 0.54 -35.38
CA ALA A 228 34.29 -0.57 -35.98
C ALA A 228 33.91 -0.30 -37.45
N GLN A 229 33.42 0.91 -37.77
CA GLN A 229 33.11 1.32 -39.13
C GLN A 229 34.37 1.48 -40.02
N ALA A 230 35.51 1.85 -39.43
CA ALA A 230 36.78 1.90 -40.15
C ALA A 230 37.36 0.50 -40.44
N ALA A 231 37.04 -0.49 -39.60
CA ALA A 231 37.41 -1.88 -39.80
C ALA A 231 36.58 -2.58 -40.90
N GLU A 232 35.42 -2.03 -41.27
CA GLU A 232 34.57 -2.58 -42.32
C GLU A 232 35.14 -2.22 -43.72
N PRO A 233 35.40 -3.20 -44.60
CA PRO A 233 36.05 -2.92 -45.88
C PRO A 233 35.15 -2.04 -46.75
N LYS A 234 35.63 -0.83 -47.08
CA LYS A 234 34.92 0.10 -47.95
C LYS A 234 34.60 -0.58 -49.28
N ARG A 235 33.35 -0.47 -49.75
CA ARG A 235 32.94 -0.98 -51.06
C ARG A 235 33.92 -0.48 -52.13
N PRO A 236 34.44 -1.35 -53.01
CA PRO A 236 35.37 -0.93 -54.05
C PRO A 236 34.71 0.13 -54.92
N ARG A 237 35.44 1.23 -55.17
CA ARG A 237 34.97 2.29 -56.07
C ARG A 237 34.98 1.76 -57.50
N GLY A 238 33.83 1.78 -58.17
CA GLY A 238 33.72 1.43 -59.58
C GLY A 238 32.39 0.81 -59.96
N ARG A 239 32.08 0.84 -61.27
CA ARG A 239 30.95 0.11 -61.85
C ARG A 239 31.17 -1.40 -61.62
N PRO A 240 30.18 -2.14 -61.12
CA PRO A 240 30.31 -3.59 -60.95
C PRO A 240 30.76 -4.24 -62.27
N LYS A 241 31.86 -5.01 -62.23
CA LYS A 241 32.44 -5.65 -63.43
C LYS A 241 31.50 -6.67 -64.09
N LEU A 242 30.52 -7.18 -63.34
CA LEU A 242 29.52 -8.11 -63.85
C LEU A 242 28.21 -7.38 -64.19
N LYS A 243 27.80 -7.48 -65.46
CA LYS A 243 26.52 -6.97 -65.96
C LYS A 243 25.40 -7.78 -65.31
N ARG A 244 24.70 -7.19 -64.34
CA ARG A 244 23.54 -7.84 -63.71
C ARG A 244 22.47 -8.11 -64.78
N ALA A 245 21.99 -9.35 -64.85
CA ALA A 245 20.90 -9.69 -65.75
C ALA A 245 19.65 -8.88 -65.37
N TYR A 246 19.13 -8.10 -66.31
CA TYR A 246 17.89 -7.35 -66.12
C TYR A 246 16.72 -8.31 -66.37
N THR A 247 16.16 -8.87 -65.30
CA THR A 247 14.89 -9.57 -65.36
C THR A 247 13.76 -8.60 -65.02
N ARG A 248 12.94 -8.27 -66.02
CA ARG A 248 11.73 -7.48 -65.79
C ARG A 248 10.76 -8.34 -64.99
N ARG A 249 10.40 -7.91 -63.77
CA ARG A 249 9.57 -8.70 -62.83
C ARG A 249 8.20 -9.11 -63.39
N GLN A 250 7.67 -8.37 -64.37
CA GLN A 250 6.48 -8.73 -65.12
C GLN A 250 6.70 -8.43 -66.61
N PRO A 251 6.48 -9.40 -67.52
CA PRO A 251 6.47 -9.13 -68.95
C PRO A 251 5.30 -8.18 -69.27
N LEU A 252 5.52 -7.22 -70.18
CA LEU A 252 4.44 -6.36 -70.65
C LEU A 252 3.57 -7.19 -71.62
N VAL A 253 2.47 -7.72 -71.12
CA VAL A 253 1.46 -8.41 -71.92
C VAL A 253 0.51 -7.35 -72.48
N LEU A 254 0.52 -7.15 -73.79
CA LEU A 254 -0.42 -6.28 -74.49
C LEU A 254 -1.65 -7.08 -74.91
N THR A 255 -2.81 -6.45 -74.97
CA THR A 255 -4.02 -7.08 -75.51
C THR A 255 -3.81 -7.43 -76.99
N GLU A 256 -4.33 -8.58 -77.42
CA GLU A 256 -4.25 -9.03 -78.82
C GLU A 256 -5.00 -8.07 -79.75
N ARG A 257 -4.58 -8.05 -81.02
CA ARG A 257 -5.25 -7.23 -82.05
C ARG A 257 -6.54 -7.93 -82.44
N ARG A 258 -7.68 -7.27 -82.23
CA ARG A 258 -9.02 -7.77 -82.57
C ARG A 258 -9.51 -7.21 -83.91
N SER A 259 -9.02 -6.03 -84.32
CA SER A 259 -9.47 -5.38 -85.55
C SER A 259 -8.34 -4.69 -86.34
N ASP A 260 -8.61 -4.38 -87.60
CA ASP A 260 -7.75 -3.52 -88.42
C ASP A 260 -7.77 -2.04 -87.99
N ARG A 261 -8.69 -1.67 -87.11
CA ARG A 261 -8.81 -0.32 -86.55
C ARG A 261 -8.10 -0.17 -85.21
N ASP A 262 -7.50 -1.24 -84.69
CA ASP A 262 -6.75 -1.20 -83.44
C ASP A 262 -5.41 -0.48 -83.63
N ALA A 263 -5.05 0.34 -82.66
CA ALA A 263 -3.75 1.01 -82.57
C ALA A 263 -3.25 1.02 -81.13
N TYR A 264 -1.93 1.03 -80.94
CA TYR A 264 -1.34 1.12 -79.61
C TYR A 264 -1.45 2.53 -79.04
N CYS A 265 -2.13 2.68 -77.91
CA CYS A 265 -2.28 3.95 -77.24
C CYS A 265 -1.19 4.14 -76.16
N VAL A 266 -0.31 5.12 -76.32
CA VAL A 266 0.78 5.40 -75.37
C VAL A 266 0.25 5.83 -73.99
N ARG A 267 -0.94 6.44 -73.94
CA ARG A 267 -1.57 6.88 -72.67
C ARG A 267 -2.22 5.73 -71.91
N CYS A 268 -2.89 4.81 -72.61
CA CYS A 268 -3.49 3.62 -71.99
C CYS A 268 -2.51 2.44 -71.87
N ARG A 269 -1.31 2.55 -72.48
CA ARG A 269 -0.28 1.51 -72.57
C ARG A 269 -0.80 0.17 -73.08
N ASP A 270 -1.76 0.20 -74.00
CA ASP A 270 -2.40 -0.99 -74.56
C ASP A 270 -2.96 -0.75 -75.97
N ARG A 271 -3.27 -1.82 -76.70
CA ARG A 271 -3.95 -1.78 -78.00
C ARG A 271 -5.43 -1.44 -77.82
N ARG A 272 -5.92 -0.44 -78.55
CA ARG A 272 -7.31 0.05 -78.47
C ARG A 272 -7.84 0.35 -79.86
N GLU A 273 -9.14 0.15 -80.05
CA GLU A 273 -9.82 0.52 -81.28
C GLU A 273 -9.88 2.05 -81.45
N LEU A 274 -9.67 2.52 -82.69
CA LEU A 274 -9.73 3.93 -83.03
C LEU A 274 -11.16 4.40 -83.32
N THR A 275 -11.60 5.44 -82.61
CA THR A 275 -12.81 6.20 -82.92
C THR A 275 -12.52 7.21 -84.03
N ARG A 276 -13.37 7.23 -85.07
CA ARG A 276 -13.22 8.05 -86.30
C ARG A 276 -11.89 7.82 -87.04
N PRO A 277 -11.59 6.57 -87.46
CA PRO A 277 -10.37 6.29 -88.20
C PRO A 277 -10.38 6.96 -89.57
N ARG A 278 -9.30 7.67 -89.91
CA ARG A 278 -9.06 8.23 -91.25
C ARG A 278 -7.72 7.74 -91.77
N GLN A 279 -7.67 7.31 -93.02
CA GLN A 279 -6.44 6.96 -93.69
C GLN A 279 -5.66 8.24 -94.04
N VAL A 280 -4.38 8.26 -93.70
CA VAL A 280 -3.47 9.38 -93.93
C VAL A 280 -2.13 8.86 -94.44
N ILE A 281 -1.51 9.61 -95.34
CA ILE A 281 -0.13 9.37 -95.75
C ILE A 281 0.76 10.22 -94.84
N LEU A 282 1.72 9.58 -94.17
CA LEU A 282 2.67 10.27 -93.30
C LEU A 282 3.78 10.94 -94.12
N ARG A 283 4.52 11.88 -93.53
CA ARG A 283 5.65 12.58 -94.20
C ARG A 283 6.73 11.65 -94.75
N ASN A 284 6.82 10.42 -94.24
CA ASN A 284 7.75 9.38 -94.70
C ASN A 284 7.16 8.48 -95.81
N GLY A 285 6.06 8.89 -96.46
CA GLY A 285 5.39 8.18 -97.55
C GLY A 285 4.50 7.00 -97.10
N ARG A 286 4.60 6.54 -95.85
CA ARG A 286 3.86 5.35 -95.40
C ARG A 286 2.39 5.64 -95.15
N THR A 287 1.53 4.67 -95.50
CA THR A 287 0.11 4.73 -95.18
C THR A 287 -0.12 4.42 -93.71
N ALA A 288 -0.98 5.21 -93.07
CA ALA A 288 -1.36 5.02 -91.68
C ALA A 288 -2.84 5.32 -91.47
N ILE A 289 -3.44 4.66 -90.48
CA ILE A 289 -4.77 5.01 -89.96
C ILE A 289 -4.57 5.90 -88.74
N ARG A 290 -5.10 7.12 -88.79
CA ARG A 290 -5.10 8.06 -87.67
C ARG A 290 -6.51 8.19 -87.11
N GLY A 291 -6.64 8.17 -85.79
CA GLY A 291 -7.93 8.31 -85.09
C GLY A 291 -7.74 8.76 -83.65
N ARG A 292 -8.81 8.70 -82.85
CA ARG A 292 -8.75 8.92 -81.40
C ARG A 292 -8.92 7.59 -80.67
N CYS A 293 -8.20 7.40 -79.58
CA CYS A 293 -8.40 6.23 -78.71
C CYS A 293 -9.81 6.24 -78.11
N SER A 294 -10.54 5.11 -78.21
CA SER A 294 -11.90 4.97 -77.66
C SER A 294 -11.99 5.21 -76.15
N THR A 295 -10.93 4.90 -75.39
CA THR A 295 -10.92 5.03 -73.94
C THR A 295 -10.50 6.41 -73.43
N CYS A 296 -9.45 7.00 -74.00
CA CYS A 296 -8.85 8.24 -73.47
C CYS A 296 -8.88 9.44 -74.42
N GLY A 297 -9.40 9.28 -75.64
CA GLY A 297 -9.54 10.36 -76.62
C GLY A 297 -8.23 10.88 -77.23
N THR A 298 -7.07 10.36 -76.80
CA THR A 298 -5.74 10.72 -77.32
C THR A 298 -5.68 10.41 -78.83
N ARG A 299 -5.08 11.31 -79.62
CA ARG A 299 -4.84 11.07 -81.05
C ARG A 299 -3.75 10.00 -81.20
N VAL A 300 -4.07 8.91 -81.87
CA VAL A 300 -3.17 7.78 -82.11
C VAL A 300 -3.16 7.48 -83.61
N ALA A 301 -2.04 7.00 -84.12
CA ALA A 301 -1.92 6.53 -85.49
C ALA A 301 -1.25 5.16 -85.55
N ARG A 302 -1.70 4.29 -86.47
CA ARG A 302 -1.07 3.01 -86.77
C ARG A 302 -0.66 2.98 -88.23
N ILE A 303 0.58 2.57 -88.49
CA ILE A 303 1.08 2.36 -89.85
C ILE A 303 0.49 1.05 -90.39
N THR A 304 -0.13 1.09 -91.57
CA THR A 304 -0.83 -0.04 -92.19
C THR A 304 -0.03 -0.77 -93.26
N GLY A 305 0.92 -0.10 -93.93
CA GLY A 305 1.75 -0.72 -94.96
C GLY A 305 2.88 0.19 -95.46
N LYS A 306 3.73 -0.35 -96.34
CA LYS A 306 4.72 0.44 -97.11
C LYS A 306 4.01 1.23 -98.23
N CYS A 307 4.64 2.28 -98.73
CA CYS A 307 4.11 3.21 -99.73
C CYS A 307 3.48 2.46 -100.92
N ALA A 308 2.37 2.98 -101.47
CA ALA A 308 2.09 2.75 -102.89
C ALA A 308 3.16 3.53 -103.67
N ASP A 309 3.76 2.90 -104.68
CA ASP A 309 4.82 3.47 -105.52
C ASP A 309 4.47 4.84 -106.10
#